data_AF-A0A7C1IPE4-F1
#
_entry.id   AF-A0A7C1IPE4-F1
#
_cell.length_a   1.000
_cell.length_b   1.000
_cell.length_c   1.000
_cell.angle_alpha   90.00
_cell.angle_beta   90.00
_cell.angle_gamma   90.00
#
_symmetry.space_group_name_H-M   'P 1'
#
loop_
_entity.id
_entity.type
_entity.pdbx_description
1 polymer ?
#
loop_
_entity_poly.entity_id
_entity_poly.type
_entity_poly.pdbx_seq_one_letter_code
_entity_poly.pdbx_strand_id
1 'polypeptide(L)'
;MKPMNFSLCASCLCVVFYGSAAVYGDYCVLSQSPVVTLHFGVETPPSDPNTAQTIPAAHTDIEIPLRFSGWDVHIKTDRPASDTRIETEQAYFALGTEHRFAFQGAVPPAFAFIGAAPGETFWYYDQEQPPAPGVDSQDMTAAEHNALCLWDPNDPTRNANAPGRWLRVNLVEVRGPEDGHLAMWQEAGASPTVFFSTFDGGITESDVFYIPAGQHTHNNWAFTRPGRYEVELQISTYIRCDAALTADINGDCRVDWADFALLAAHWLRDACAGQPDCDRADVAESGQVDINDLLELATQWLLCGSPFESECPQSNRSKISVSD
;
A
#
# COMPACT_ATOMS: atom_id res chain seq x y z
N MET A 1 34.62 4.08 36.61
CA MET A 1 33.47 4.51 35.79
C MET A 1 33.67 3.89 34.42
N LYS A 2 32.77 2.98 34.01
CA LYS A 2 32.80 2.36 32.68
C LYS A 2 32.27 3.37 31.65
N PRO A 3 32.85 3.47 30.44
CA PRO A 3 32.23 4.23 29.35
C PRO A 3 30.98 3.49 28.84
N MET A 4 29.89 4.23 28.67
CA MET A 4 28.67 3.79 27.99
C MET A 4 28.93 3.80 26.48
N ASN A 5 28.82 2.63 25.83
CA ASN A 5 28.72 2.54 24.38
C ASN A 5 27.24 2.72 23.99
N PHE A 6 26.94 3.78 23.25
CA PHE A 6 25.69 3.87 22.49
C PHE A 6 25.92 3.20 21.13
N SER A 7 25.24 2.08 20.91
CA SER A 7 25.13 1.44 19.60
C SER A 7 23.99 2.13 18.86
N LEU A 8 24.31 2.95 17.85
CA LEU A 8 23.33 3.42 16.88
C LEU A 8 23.01 2.26 15.93
N CYS A 9 21.76 1.83 15.96
CA CYS A 9 21.21 0.84 15.04
C CYS A 9 21.12 1.50 13.65
N ALA A 10 21.78 0.92 12.65
CA ALA A 10 21.71 1.39 11.27
C ALA A 10 20.36 0.98 10.67
N SER A 11 19.50 1.98 10.45
CA SER A 11 18.23 1.84 9.74
C SER A 11 18.45 1.44 8.28
N CYS A 12 17.50 0.67 7.74
CA CYS A 12 17.42 0.19 6.36
C CYS A 12 17.94 1.19 5.31
N LEU A 13 19.02 0.81 4.63
CA LEU A 13 19.44 1.42 3.39
C LEU A 13 18.61 0.79 2.26
N CYS A 14 17.65 1.52 1.71
CA CYS A 14 17.02 1.15 0.43
C CYS A 14 18.09 1.25 -0.65
N VAL A 15 18.59 0.11 -1.13
CA VAL A 15 19.52 0.06 -2.27
C VAL A 15 18.68 0.05 -3.54
N VAL A 16 18.51 1.21 -4.15
CA VAL A 16 18.00 1.32 -5.52
C VAL A 16 19.13 0.93 -6.47
N PHE A 17 18.95 -0.14 -7.24
CA PHE A 17 19.89 -0.53 -8.29
C PHE A 17 19.67 0.35 -9.53
N TYR A 18 20.63 1.20 -9.87
CA TYR A 18 20.65 1.91 -11.16
C TYR A 18 21.45 1.11 -12.20
N GLY A 19 20.76 0.67 -13.25
CA GLY A 19 21.37 0.17 -14.50
C GLY A 19 21.79 1.33 -15.41
N SER A 20 22.87 1.12 -16.17
CA SER A 20 23.60 2.11 -16.95
C SER A 20 22.88 2.71 -18.18
N ALA A 21 23.01 4.03 -18.31
CA ALA A 21 23.14 4.89 -19.50
C ALA A 21 22.11 4.83 -20.66
N ALA A 22 21.62 6.04 -20.99
CA ALA A 22 21.02 6.53 -22.23
C ALA A 22 19.49 6.47 -22.37
N VAL A 23 18.90 7.67 -22.49
CA VAL A 23 17.47 8.02 -22.54
C VAL A 23 16.79 7.79 -21.19
N TYR A 24 16.69 8.84 -20.38
CA TYR A 24 15.85 8.85 -19.18
C TYR A 24 14.38 8.67 -19.63
N GLY A 25 13.93 7.42 -19.73
CA GLY A 25 12.51 7.11 -19.74
C GLY A 25 11.93 7.39 -18.36
N ASP A 26 10.62 7.63 -18.28
CA ASP A 26 9.91 7.74 -17.00
C ASP A 26 10.39 6.67 -16.01
N TYR A 27 10.64 7.07 -14.78
CA TYR A 27 11.07 6.17 -13.72
C TYR A 27 9.93 5.94 -12.72
N CYS A 28 10.08 4.95 -11.85
CA CYS A 28 9.01 4.48 -10.98
C CYS A 28 9.32 4.76 -9.51
N VAL A 29 8.37 5.38 -8.82
CA VAL A 29 8.50 5.72 -7.39
C VAL A 29 7.36 5.08 -6.61
N LEU A 30 7.67 4.62 -5.39
CA LEU A 30 6.70 4.03 -4.50
C LEU A 30 5.74 5.11 -3.99
N SER A 31 4.46 4.97 -4.30
CA SER A 31 3.38 5.73 -3.65
C SER A 31 2.74 4.87 -2.57
N GLN A 32 2.49 5.44 -1.40
CA GLN A 32 1.86 4.76 -0.26
C GLN A 32 0.69 5.57 0.26
N SER A 33 -0.40 4.88 0.61
CA SER A 33 -1.52 5.50 1.30
C SER A 33 -1.13 5.86 2.74
N PRO A 34 -1.87 6.77 3.39
CA PRO A 34 -1.97 6.77 4.84
C PRO A 34 -2.39 5.38 5.33
N VAL A 35 -2.04 5.06 6.59
CA VAL A 35 -2.59 3.88 7.24
C VAL A 35 -4.09 4.09 7.44
N VAL A 36 -4.89 3.16 6.96
CA VAL A 36 -6.35 3.15 7.14
C VAL A 36 -6.73 2.07 8.14
N THR A 37 -7.75 2.33 8.95
CA THR A 37 -8.25 1.36 9.93
C THR A 37 -9.59 0.81 9.47
N LEU A 38 -9.70 -0.51 9.37
CA LEU A 38 -10.96 -1.22 9.20
C LEU A 38 -11.46 -1.71 10.56
N HIS A 39 -12.75 -1.60 10.80
CA HIS A 39 -13.35 -2.03 12.06
C HIS A 39 -14.25 -3.25 11.87
N PHE A 40 -13.93 -4.31 12.62
CA PHE A 40 -14.72 -5.54 12.65
C PHE A 40 -15.31 -5.78 14.04
N GLY A 41 -16.54 -6.28 14.06
CA GLY A 41 -17.30 -6.63 15.24
C GLY A 41 -17.71 -8.07 15.24
N VAL A 42 -16.98 -8.90 15.98
CA VAL A 42 -17.29 -10.32 16.11
C VAL A 42 -18.20 -10.51 17.31
N GLU A 43 -19.49 -10.69 17.05
CA GLU A 43 -20.57 -10.78 18.06
C GLU A 43 -20.64 -9.59 19.02
N THR A 44 -20.14 -8.44 18.58
CA THR A 44 -20.18 -7.21 19.36
C THR A 44 -20.62 -6.01 18.51
N PRO A 45 -21.49 -5.14 19.03
CA PRO A 45 -21.92 -3.94 18.32
C PRO A 45 -20.80 -2.88 18.20
N PRO A 46 -20.97 -1.85 17.34
CA PRO A 46 -20.10 -0.68 17.32
C PRO A 46 -20.00 -0.02 18.70
N SER A 47 -18.83 0.57 19.03
CA SER A 47 -18.56 1.25 20.30
C SER A 47 -19.33 2.56 20.43
N ASP A 48 -19.54 3.27 19.31
CA ASP A 48 -20.45 4.40 19.20
C ASP A 48 -21.40 4.21 18.00
N PRO A 49 -22.68 3.86 18.25
CA PRO A 49 -23.65 3.66 17.18
C PRO A 49 -24.07 4.95 16.47
N ASN A 50 -23.66 6.13 16.96
CA ASN A 50 -24.00 7.42 16.33
C ASN A 50 -22.99 7.83 15.26
N THR A 51 -21.78 7.27 15.28
CA THR A 51 -20.71 7.56 14.31
C THR A 51 -20.42 6.38 13.39
N ALA A 52 -20.63 5.14 13.87
CA ALA A 52 -20.41 3.95 13.09
C ALA A 52 -21.68 3.49 12.36
N GLN A 53 -21.58 3.33 11.05
CA GLN A 53 -22.58 2.67 10.22
C GLN A 53 -22.31 1.17 10.20
N THR A 54 -23.23 0.38 10.78
CA THR A 54 -23.21 -1.07 10.61
C THR A 54 -23.65 -1.39 9.19
N ILE A 55 -22.79 -2.03 8.42
CA ILE A 55 -23.13 -2.44 7.05
C ILE A 55 -23.90 -3.77 7.15
N PRO A 56 -25.23 -3.78 6.87
CA PRO A 56 -26.00 -5.02 6.90
C PRO A 56 -25.53 -5.94 5.78
N ALA A 57 -25.81 -7.25 5.90
CA ALA A 57 -25.42 -8.24 4.89
C ALA A 57 -25.80 -7.78 3.45
N ALA A 58 -24.79 -7.32 2.72
CA ALA A 58 -24.83 -6.75 1.39
C ALA A 58 -23.46 -6.96 0.74
N HIS A 59 -23.40 -6.94 -0.59
CA HIS A 59 -22.11 -6.89 -1.28
C HIS A 59 -21.40 -5.59 -0.88
N THR A 60 -20.18 -5.75 -0.37
CA THR A 60 -19.41 -4.67 0.25
C THR A 60 -17.95 -4.89 -0.08
N ASP A 61 -17.27 -3.84 -0.51
CA ASP A 61 -15.89 -3.89 -0.95
C ASP A 61 -15.08 -2.80 -0.25
N ILE A 62 -13.81 -3.13 0.00
CA ILE A 62 -12.77 -2.19 0.39
C ILE A 62 -12.19 -1.66 -0.93
N GLU A 63 -12.60 -0.47 -1.31
CA GLU A 63 -12.13 0.23 -2.50
C GLU A 63 -10.76 0.84 -2.19
N ILE A 64 -9.75 0.51 -3.00
CA ILE A 64 -8.36 0.99 -2.83
C ILE A 64 -7.83 1.81 -4.03
N PRO A 65 -8.60 2.77 -4.58
CA PRO A 65 -8.15 3.51 -5.74
C PRO A 65 -7.04 4.51 -5.40
N LEU A 66 -6.08 4.63 -6.32
CA LEU A 66 -5.15 5.75 -6.38
C LEU A 66 -5.64 6.71 -7.48
N ARG A 67 -6.16 7.86 -7.05
CA ARG A 67 -6.68 8.91 -7.94
C ARG A 67 -5.61 9.94 -8.24
N PHE A 68 -5.81 10.75 -9.28
CA PHE A 68 -4.96 11.93 -9.49
C PHE A 68 -5.00 12.95 -8.33
N SER A 69 -6.01 12.86 -7.47
CA SER A 69 -6.13 13.59 -6.20
C SER A 69 -5.50 12.88 -5.00
N GLY A 70 -4.82 11.76 -5.20
CA GLY A 70 -4.19 10.95 -4.16
C GLY A 70 -4.96 9.66 -3.84
N TRP A 71 -4.52 8.97 -2.80
CA TRP A 71 -5.17 7.76 -2.29
C TRP A 71 -6.57 8.05 -1.77
N ASP A 72 -7.54 7.24 -2.17
CA ASP A 72 -8.94 7.44 -1.85
C ASP A 72 -9.58 6.14 -1.35
N VAL A 73 -9.04 5.60 -0.25
CA VAL A 73 -9.44 4.30 0.29
C VAL A 73 -10.73 4.42 1.09
N HIS A 74 -11.75 3.66 0.73
CA HIS A 74 -13.08 3.75 1.34
C HIS A 74 -13.82 2.41 1.27
N ILE A 75 -14.98 2.35 1.93
CA ILE A 75 -15.89 1.21 1.83
C ILE A 75 -17.01 1.54 0.86
N LYS A 76 -17.29 0.63 -0.05
CA LYS A 76 -18.44 0.69 -0.95
C LYS A 76 -19.39 -0.43 -0.63
N THR A 77 -20.69 -0.14 -0.59
CA THR A 77 -21.72 -1.13 -0.29
C THR A 77 -22.99 -0.87 -1.09
N ASP A 78 -23.70 -1.93 -1.42
CA ASP A 78 -24.98 -1.85 -2.14
C ASP A 78 -26.18 -1.42 -1.28
N ARG A 79 -25.96 -1.01 -0.02
CA ARG A 79 -27.01 -0.59 0.91
C ARG A 79 -26.64 0.67 1.70
N PRO A 80 -27.62 1.55 2.02
CA PRO A 80 -29.06 1.44 1.75
C PRO A 80 -29.44 1.73 0.29
N ALA A 81 -28.53 2.30 -0.51
CA ALA A 81 -28.63 2.43 -1.95
C ALA A 81 -27.42 1.75 -2.63
N SER A 82 -27.55 1.39 -3.91
CA SER A 82 -26.42 0.91 -4.70
C SER A 82 -25.26 1.91 -4.69
N ASP A 83 -24.03 1.41 -4.66
CA ASP A 83 -22.80 2.21 -4.65
C ASP A 83 -22.74 3.26 -3.53
N THR A 84 -23.24 2.93 -2.34
CA THR A 84 -23.08 3.79 -1.17
C THR A 84 -21.62 3.76 -0.72
N ARG A 85 -20.97 4.93 -0.76
CA ARG A 85 -19.64 5.16 -0.20
C ARG A 85 -19.70 5.49 1.30
N ILE A 86 -18.82 4.88 2.07
CA ILE A 86 -18.62 5.08 3.51
C ILE A 86 -17.13 5.20 3.79
N GLU A 87 -16.73 6.21 4.56
CA GLU A 87 -15.33 6.36 4.99
C GLU A 87 -14.95 5.21 5.95
N THR A 88 -13.70 4.73 5.88
CA THR A 88 -13.25 3.53 6.61
C THR A 88 -13.48 3.62 8.13
N GLU A 89 -13.26 4.80 8.71
CA GLU A 89 -13.47 5.09 10.15
C GLU A 89 -14.96 5.04 10.57
N GLN A 90 -15.88 5.20 9.62
CA GLN A 90 -17.32 5.16 9.86
C GLN A 90 -17.93 3.78 9.55
N ALA A 91 -17.20 2.92 8.84
CA ALA A 91 -17.67 1.60 8.46
C ALA A 91 -17.39 0.57 9.55
N TYR A 92 -18.37 -0.30 9.81
CA TYR A 92 -18.24 -1.41 10.75
C TYR A 92 -18.76 -2.71 10.16
N PHE A 93 -17.86 -3.68 9.98
CA PHE A 93 -18.16 -5.03 9.51
C PHE A 93 -18.60 -5.90 10.69
N ALA A 94 -19.85 -6.37 10.69
CA ALA A 94 -20.39 -7.17 11.78
C ALA A 94 -20.43 -8.66 11.42
N LEU A 95 -19.76 -9.50 12.22
CA LEU A 95 -19.85 -10.96 12.16
C LEU A 95 -20.73 -11.46 13.30
N GLY A 96 -21.94 -11.89 13.01
CA GLY A 96 -22.85 -12.51 13.98
C GLY A 96 -22.62 -14.01 14.16
N THR A 97 -23.54 -14.64 14.87
CA THR A 97 -23.51 -16.08 15.19
C THR A 97 -23.57 -16.98 13.96
N GLU A 98 -24.10 -16.46 12.84
CA GLU A 98 -24.17 -17.11 11.54
C GLU A 98 -22.81 -17.35 10.89
N HIS A 99 -21.78 -16.60 11.32
CA HIS A 99 -20.40 -16.73 10.84
C HIS A 99 -19.56 -17.71 11.68
N ARG A 100 -20.14 -18.34 12.71
CA ARG A 100 -19.44 -19.32 13.55
C ARG A 100 -19.08 -20.56 12.76
N PHE A 101 -17.84 -20.98 12.86
CA PHE A 101 -17.34 -22.23 12.32
C PHE A 101 -16.46 -22.94 13.34
N ALA A 102 -16.51 -24.27 13.34
CA ALA A 102 -15.59 -25.10 14.09
C ALA A 102 -15.27 -26.36 13.28
N PHE A 103 -13.99 -26.70 13.18
CA PHE A 103 -13.59 -27.96 12.57
C PHE A 103 -14.11 -29.13 13.41
N GLN A 104 -14.74 -30.11 12.76
CA GLN A 104 -15.22 -31.35 13.38
C GLN A 104 -14.02 -32.32 13.56
N GLY A 105 -13.05 -31.94 14.39
CA GLY A 105 -11.82 -32.71 14.62
C GLY A 105 -10.57 -31.84 14.62
N ALA A 106 -9.43 -32.45 14.27
CA ALA A 106 -8.17 -31.73 14.14
C ALA A 106 -8.28 -30.67 13.03
N VAL A 107 -7.73 -29.48 13.28
CA VAL A 107 -7.58 -28.45 12.25
C VAL A 107 -6.65 -29.00 11.16
N PRO A 108 -7.08 -29.04 9.89
CA PRO A 108 -6.21 -29.51 8.82
C PRO A 108 -4.93 -28.67 8.80
N PRO A 109 -3.73 -29.27 8.60
CA PRO A 109 -2.47 -28.52 8.66
C PRO A 109 -2.43 -27.29 7.74
N ALA A 110 -3.11 -27.37 6.59
CA ALA A 110 -3.22 -26.26 5.64
C ALA A 110 -3.95 -25.02 6.19
N PHE A 111 -4.73 -25.16 7.28
CA PHE A 111 -5.48 -24.10 7.95
C PHE A 111 -4.93 -23.73 9.34
N ALA A 112 -3.75 -24.24 9.70
CA ALA A 112 -3.14 -23.96 11.00
C ALA A 112 -2.86 -22.45 11.21
N PHE A 113 -2.69 -21.70 10.13
CA PHE A 113 -2.48 -20.25 10.14
C PHE A 113 -3.65 -19.44 10.74
N ILE A 114 -4.85 -20.03 10.86
CA ILE A 114 -6.00 -19.36 11.48
C ILE A 114 -5.77 -19.17 12.99
N GLY A 115 -5.08 -20.11 13.63
CA GLY A 115 -4.86 -20.10 15.08
C GLY A 115 -6.03 -20.63 15.92
N ALA A 116 -7.04 -21.23 15.30
CA ALA A 116 -8.09 -21.95 16.03
C ALA A 116 -7.61 -23.35 16.46
N ALA A 117 -7.95 -23.77 17.67
CA ALA A 117 -7.73 -25.13 18.16
C ALA A 117 -8.78 -26.12 17.62
N PRO A 118 -8.52 -27.44 17.66
CA PRO A 118 -9.50 -28.46 17.30
C PRO A 118 -10.82 -28.31 18.08
N GLY A 119 -11.94 -28.18 17.35
CA GLY A 119 -13.27 -27.98 17.92
C GLY A 119 -13.52 -26.60 18.53
N GLU A 120 -12.54 -25.67 18.46
CA GLU A 120 -12.73 -24.28 18.84
C GLU A 120 -13.54 -23.54 17.77
N THR A 121 -14.47 -22.72 18.23
CA THR A 121 -15.23 -21.84 17.35
C THR A 121 -14.37 -20.65 16.95
N PHE A 122 -14.32 -20.35 15.66
CA PHE A 122 -13.89 -19.08 15.12
C PHE A 122 -15.00 -18.50 14.23
N TRP A 123 -14.86 -17.24 13.83
CA TRP A 123 -15.81 -16.55 12.97
C TRP A 123 -15.14 -16.23 11.66
N TYR A 124 -15.80 -16.47 10.53
CA TYR A 124 -15.23 -16.04 9.27
C TYR A 124 -16.28 -15.58 8.26
N TYR A 125 -15.86 -14.66 7.41
CA TYR A 125 -16.52 -14.37 6.15
C TYR A 125 -16.03 -15.36 5.09
N ASP A 126 -16.97 -16.04 4.45
CA ASP A 126 -16.69 -16.95 3.33
C ASP A 126 -16.59 -16.14 2.04
N GLN A 127 -15.46 -16.24 1.33
CA GLN A 127 -15.22 -15.51 0.08
C GLN A 127 -16.32 -15.71 -0.98
N GLU A 128 -17.05 -16.83 -0.96
CA GLU A 128 -18.12 -17.14 -1.92
C GLU A 128 -19.48 -16.59 -1.50
N GLN A 129 -19.62 -16.14 -0.25
CA GLN A 129 -20.89 -15.70 0.31
C GLN A 129 -20.82 -14.24 0.77
N PRO A 130 -21.64 -13.34 0.20
CA PRO A 130 -21.81 -12.02 0.78
C PRO A 130 -22.33 -12.16 2.22
N PRO A 131 -21.84 -11.35 3.17
CA PRO A 131 -21.18 -10.05 2.95
C PRO A 131 -19.65 -10.07 3.13
N ALA A 132 -18.94 -11.11 2.70
CA ALA A 132 -17.48 -11.11 2.77
C ALA A 132 -16.89 -9.87 2.07
N PRO A 133 -16.12 -9.02 2.79
CA PRO A 133 -15.59 -7.81 2.20
C PRO A 133 -14.59 -8.15 1.08
N GLY A 134 -14.93 -7.73 -0.12
CA GLY A 134 -14.03 -7.78 -1.26
C GLY A 134 -12.94 -6.72 -1.16
N VAL A 135 -11.89 -6.86 -1.96
CA VAL A 135 -10.92 -5.79 -2.23
C VAL A 135 -11.09 -5.41 -3.69
N ASP A 136 -11.43 -4.14 -3.92
CA ASP A 136 -11.74 -3.60 -5.24
C ASP A 136 -10.70 -2.54 -5.63
N SER A 137 -10.12 -2.71 -6.82
CA SER A 137 -9.18 -1.78 -7.46
C SER A 137 -9.66 -1.33 -8.84
N GLN A 138 -10.94 -1.56 -9.15
CA GLN A 138 -11.60 -1.22 -10.41
C GLN A 138 -12.02 0.25 -10.46
N ASP A 139 -12.13 0.92 -9.31
CA ASP A 139 -12.53 2.31 -9.23
C ASP A 139 -11.40 3.29 -9.61
N MET A 140 -10.84 3.12 -10.81
CA MET A 140 -9.86 4.01 -11.43
C MET A 140 -10.28 4.34 -12.86
N THR A 141 -10.00 5.56 -13.30
CA THR A 141 -10.11 5.90 -14.73
C THR A 141 -9.02 5.17 -15.53
N ALA A 142 -9.24 4.99 -16.84
CA ALA A 142 -8.21 4.42 -17.72
C ALA A 142 -6.90 5.22 -17.68
N ALA A 143 -6.99 6.55 -17.55
CA ALA A 143 -5.85 7.45 -17.41
C ALA A 143 -5.06 7.20 -16.11
N GLU A 144 -5.76 7.08 -14.97
CA GLU A 144 -5.15 6.74 -13.68
C GLU A 144 -4.50 5.36 -13.73
N HIS A 145 -5.20 4.35 -14.23
CA HIS A 145 -4.62 3.02 -14.45
C HIS A 145 -3.38 3.10 -15.35
N ASN A 146 -3.42 3.90 -16.42
CA ASN A 146 -2.32 4.02 -17.38
C ASN A 146 -1.06 4.67 -16.81
N ALA A 147 -1.23 5.58 -15.86
CA ALA A 147 -0.13 6.27 -15.18
C ALA A 147 0.61 5.40 -14.15
N LEU A 148 0.10 4.22 -13.79
CA LEU A 148 0.82 3.27 -12.94
C LEU A 148 1.98 2.60 -13.69
N CYS A 149 3.06 2.34 -12.97
CA CYS A 149 4.19 1.56 -13.44
C CYS A 149 3.86 0.06 -13.53
N LEU A 150 4.52 -0.61 -14.47
CA LEU A 150 4.63 -2.06 -14.43
C LEU A 150 5.73 -2.45 -13.44
N TRP A 151 5.42 -3.34 -12.53
CA TRP A 151 6.39 -3.92 -11.60
C TRP A 151 6.04 -5.39 -11.35
N ASP A 152 6.99 -6.16 -10.83
CA ASP A 152 6.80 -7.58 -10.50
C ASP A 152 6.97 -7.75 -8.99
N PRO A 153 5.92 -8.14 -8.24
CA PRO A 153 6.05 -8.44 -6.82
C PRO A 153 6.98 -9.62 -6.54
N ASN A 154 7.26 -10.47 -7.54
CA ASN A 154 8.10 -11.65 -7.45
C ASN A 154 7.64 -12.63 -6.36
N ASP A 155 6.32 -12.82 -6.24
CA ASP A 155 5.68 -13.71 -5.28
C ASP A 155 4.92 -14.84 -5.98
N PRO A 156 5.59 -15.96 -6.30
CA PRO A 156 4.95 -17.10 -6.95
C PRO A 156 3.99 -17.85 -6.03
N THR A 157 4.07 -17.66 -4.71
CA THR A 157 3.18 -18.35 -3.75
C THR A 157 1.78 -17.76 -3.77
N ARG A 158 1.65 -16.50 -4.20
CA ARG A 158 0.40 -15.75 -4.27
C ARG A 158 -0.03 -15.42 -5.71
N ASN A 159 0.56 -16.11 -6.70
CA ASN A 159 0.35 -15.86 -8.13
C ASN A 159 0.62 -14.39 -8.56
N ALA A 160 1.56 -13.74 -7.90
CA ALA A 160 1.97 -12.36 -8.14
C ALA A 160 3.45 -12.30 -8.56
N ASN A 161 3.80 -13.04 -9.61
CA ASN A 161 5.18 -13.30 -10.07
C ASN A 161 5.39 -12.96 -11.55
N ALA A 162 4.72 -11.91 -12.03
CA ALA A 162 4.89 -11.39 -13.37
C ALA A 162 4.71 -9.87 -13.39
N PRO A 163 5.37 -9.16 -14.32
CA PRO A 163 5.18 -7.73 -14.51
C PRO A 163 3.71 -7.37 -14.76
N GLY A 164 3.20 -6.44 -13.95
CA GLY A 164 1.83 -5.93 -14.03
C GLY A 164 1.70 -4.60 -13.29
N ARG A 165 0.54 -3.95 -13.41
CA ARG A 165 0.20 -2.81 -12.56
C ARG A 165 -0.39 -3.35 -11.28
N TRP A 166 0.46 -3.62 -10.29
CA TRP A 166 0.03 -4.21 -9.03
C TRP A 166 -0.21 -3.15 -7.96
N LEU A 167 -1.16 -3.42 -7.08
CA LEU A 167 -1.29 -2.79 -5.78
C LEU A 167 -0.89 -3.81 -4.72
N ARG A 168 -0.17 -3.34 -3.71
CA ARG A 168 0.21 -4.10 -2.52
C ARG A 168 -0.55 -3.56 -1.33
N VAL A 169 -1.33 -4.41 -0.69
CA VAL A 169 -2.01 -4.15 0.59
C VAL A 169 -1.19 -4.83 1.69
N ASN A 170 -0.63 -4.03 2.59
CA ASN A 170 0.13 -4.50 3.74
C ASN A 170 -0.75 -4.51 4.98
N LEU A 171 -0.70 -5.59 5.75
CA LEU A 171 -1.21 -5.59 7.12
C LEU A 171 -0.18 -4.89 8.02
N VAL A 172 -0.58 -3.79 8.65
CA VAL A 172 0.28 -2.97 9.51
C VAL A 172 0.13 -3.39 10.97
N GLU A 173 -1.11 -3.43 11.46
CA GLU A 173 -1.42 -3.76 12.85
C GLU A 173 -2.80 -4.41 12.93
N VAL A 174 -2.98 -5.29 13.93
CA VAL A 174 -4.30 -5.76 14.35
C VAL A 174 -4.41 -5.59 15.85
N ARG A 175 -5.37 -4.77 16.28
CA ARG A 175 -5.76 -4.65 17.69
C ARG A 175 -7.06 -5.39 17.89
N GLY A 176 -7.10 -6.33 18.82
CA GLY A 176 -8.25 -7.19 19.05
C GLY A 176 -8.36 -7.67 20.50
N PRO A 177 -9.29 -8.59 20.78
CA PRO A 177 -9.40 -9.26 22.06
C PRO A 177 -8.11 -10.01 22.44
N GLU A 178 -7.90 -10.26 23.73
CA GLU A 178 -6.80 -11.09 24.21
C GLU A 178 -6.86 -12.49 23.57
N ASP A 179 -5.71 -12.98 23.08
CA ASP A 179 -5.56 -14.21 22.30
C ASP A 179 -6.46 -14.29 21.03
N GLY A 180 -6.91 -13.13 20.54
CA GLY A 180 -7.65 -13.00 19.29
C GLY A 180 -6.72 -12.84 18.09
N HIS A 181 -6.93 -13.67 17.07
CA HIS A 181 -6.15 -13.67 15.84
C HIS A 181 -7.04 -13.37 14.64
N LEU A 182 -6.50 -12.58 13.72
CA LEU A 182 -7.00 -12.37 12.37
C LEU A 182 -6.21 -13.21 11.36
N ALA A 183 -6.92 -13.75 10.36
CA ALA A 183 -6.33 -14.30 9.15
C ALA A 183 -7.13 -13.91 7.90
N MET A 184 -6.45 -13.72 6.76
CA MET A 184 -7.06 -13.51 5.45
C MET A 184 -6.42 -14.43 4.41
N TRP A 185 -7.25 -15.14 3.64
CA TRP A 185 -6.78 -16.09 2.63
C TRP A 185 -7.78 -16.27 1.50
N GLN A 186 -7.34 -16.89 0.41
CA GLN A 186 -8.20 -17.41 -0.64
C GLN A 186 -8.13 -18.92 -0.73
N GLU A 187 -9.27 -19.57 -0.95
CA GLU A 187 -9.31 -20.97 -1.37
C GLU A 187 -8.81 -21.06 -2.82
N ALA A 188 -7.62 -21.61 -3.02
CA ALA A 188 -6.98 -21.69 -4.34
C ALA A 188 -6.45 -23.10 -4.62
N GLY A 189 -7.15 -23.86 -5.47
CA GLY A 189 -6.70 -25.20 -5.85
C GLY A 189 -6.70 -26.19 -4.68
N ALA A 190 -5.54 -26.77 -4.34
CA ALA A 190 -5.42 -27.84 -3.34
C ALA A 190 -5.09 -27.35 -1.92
N SER A 191 -4.72 -26.07 -1.74
CA SER A 191 -4.38 -25.49 -0.44
C SER A 191 -4.65 -23.98 -0.45
N PRO A 192 -5.02 -23.38 0.69
CA PRO A 192 -5.33 -21.96 0.74
C PRO A 192 -4.09 -21.11 0.46
N THR A 193 -4.27 -20.03 -0.28
CA THR A 193 -3.27 -18.98 -0.45
C THR A 193 -3.45 -17.98 0.69
N VAL A 194 -2.48 -17.94 1.61
CA VAL A 194 -2.55 -17.09 2.81
C VAL A 194 -1.93 -15.72 2.51
N PHE A 195 -2.68 -14.67 2.85
CA PHE A 195 -2.25 -13.29 2.70
C PHE A 195 -1.88 -12.68 4.04
N PHE A 196 -2.73 -12.86 5.05
CA PHE A 196 -2.53 -12.35 6.40
C PHE A 196 -2.68 -13.47 7.44
N SER A 197 -1.80 -13.52 8.43
CA SER A 197 -2.00 -14.27 9.67
C SER A 197 -1.30 -13.59 10.83
N THR A 198 -2.08 -13.26 11.86
CA THR A 198 -1.52 -12.77 13.14
C THR A 198 -1.12 -13.89 14.10
N PHE A 199 -1.42 -15.15 13.77
CA PHE A 199 -1.10 -16.32 14.60
C PHE A 199 0.25 -16.93 14.24
N ASP A 200 0.59 -16.97 12.95
CA ASP A 200 1.79 -17.63 12.43
C ASP A 200 3.04 -16.76 12.55
N GLY A 201 3.47 -16.51 13.80
CA GLY A 201 4.65 -15.69 14.10
C GLY A 201 4.36 -14.19 14.28
N GLY A 202 3.08 -13.81 14.27
CA GLY A 202 2.65 -12.41 14.35
C GLY A 202 2.69 -11.73 12.97
N ILE A 203 2.50 -10.40 12.95
CA ILE A 203 2.55 -9.62 11.71
C ILE A 203 4.01 -9.47 11.26
N THR A 204 4.27 -9.80 10.00
CA THR A 204 5.57 -9.78 9.35
C THR A 204 5.50 -9.05 8.00
N GLU A 205 6.65 -8.84 7.35
CA GLU A 205 6.69 -8.29 5.98
C GLU A 205 6.03 -9.19 4.91
N SER A 206 5.74 -10.44 5.26
CA SER A 206 5.07 -11.41 4.39
C SER A 206 3.54 -11.32 4.47
N ASP A 207 2.99 -10.53 5.40
CA ASP A 207 1.55 -10.29 5.53
C ASP A 207 1.08 -9.26 4.51
N VAL A 208 1.03 -9.72 3.26
CA VAL A 208 0.78 -8.90 2.08
C VAL A 208 -0.26 -9.54 1.18
N PHE A 209 -1.10 -8.70 0.60
CA PHE A 209 -2.04 -9.07 -0.44
C PHE A 209 -1.74 -8.26 -1.70
N TYR A 210 -1.53 -8.93 -2.83
CA TYR A 210 -1.31 -8.30 -4.12
C TYR A 210 -2.55 -8.43 -4.99
N ILE A 211 -2.96 -7.32 -5.60
CA ILE A 211 -4.07 -7.28 -6.54
C ILE A 211 -3.68 -6.46 -7.77
N PRO A 212 -3.94 -6.94 -9.00
CA PRO A 212 -3.72 -6.12 -10.18
C PRO A 212 -4.70 -4.94 -10.19
N ALA A 213 -4.23 -3.74 -10.54
CA ALA A 213 -5.09 -2.58 -10.75
C ALA A 213 -6.19 -2.91 -11.79
N GLY A 214 -7.41 -2.48 -11.52
CA GLY A 214 -8.56 -2.80 -12.36
C GLY A 214 -9.20 -4.17 -12.07
N GLN A 215 -8.85 -4.81 -10.96
CA GLN A 215 -9.43 -6.09 -10.53
C GLN A 215 -10.25 -5.95 -9.25
N HIS A 216 -11.15 -6.91 -9.08
CA HIS A 216 -11.99 -7.09 -7.90
C HIS A 216 -11.86 -8.54 -7.44
N THR A 217 -11.72 -8.76 -6.13
CA THR A 217 -11.65 -10.12 -5.58
C THR A 217 -12.19 -10.22 -4.17
N HIS A 218 -12.68 -11.40 -3.82
CA HIS A 218 -13.19 -11.72 -2.49
C HIS A 218 -12.19 -12.60 -1.76
N ASN A 219 -12.04 -12.38 -0.46
CA ASN A 219 -11.16 -13.16 0.40
C ASN A 219 -11.95 -13.69 1.59
N ASN A 220 -11.48 -14.79 2.16
CA ASN A 220 -11.93 -15.22 3.46
C ASN A 220 -11.27 -14.36 4.53
N TRP A 221 -12.02 -14.01 5.57
CA TRP A 221 -11.53 -13.27 6.72
C TRP A 221 -11.93 -14.01 7.98
N ALA A 222 -10.98 -14.47 8.81
CA ALA A 222 -11.27 -15.18 10.05
C ALA A 222 -10.81 -14.43 11.30
N PHE A 223 -11.53 -14.66 12.39
CA PHE A 223 -11.31 -14.12 13.72
C PHE A 223 -11.48 -15.21 14.78
N THR A 224 -10.53 -15.39 15.69
CA THR A 224 -10.57 -16.50 16.66
C THR A 224 -11.26 -16.16 17.99
N ARG A 225 -11.54 -14.88 18.26
CA ARG A 225 -12.23 -14.43 19.48
C ARG A 225 -13.39 -13.48 19.17
N PRO A 226 -14.48 -13.53 19.95
CA PRO A 226 -15.50 -12.50 19.89
C PRO A 226 -14.96 -11.18 20.46
N GLY A 227 -15.34 -10.07 19.84
CA GLY A 227 -14.93 -8.73 20.21
C GLY A 227 -14.65 -7.83 19.03
N ARG A 228 -14.15 -6.63 19.33
CA ARG A 228 -13.77 -5.61 18.34
C ARG A 228 -12.37 -5.87 17.84
N TYR A 229 -12.20 -5.79 16.52
CA TYR A 229 -10.90 -5.74 15.87
C TYR A 229 -10.75 -4.43 15.11
N GLU A 230 -9.59 -3.81 15.25
CA GLU A 230 -9.11 -2.72 14.41
C GLU A 230 -7.97 -3.28 13.56
N VAL A 231 -8.16 -3.25 12.24
CA VAL A 231 -7.24 -3.83 11.26
C VAL A 231 -6.66 -2.69 10.45
N GLU A 232 -5.39 -2.40 10.70
CA GLU A 232 -4.68 -1.32 10.02
C GLU A 232 -4.02 -1.84 8.75
N LEU A 233 -4.32 -1.19 7.63
CA LEU A 233 -3.79 -1.51 6.32
C LEU A 233 -3.06 -0.31 5.72
N GLN A 234 -2.02 -0.59 4.93
CA GLN A 234 -1.38 0.40 4.08
C GLN A 234 -1.29 -0.11 2.65
N ILE A 235 -1.78 0.68 1.70
CA ILE A 235 -1.79 0.35 0.29
C ILE A 235 -0.60 1.04 -0.38
N SER A 236 0.03 0.36 -1.34
CA SER A 236 1.12 0.94 -2.11
C SER A 236 1.15 0.45 -3.54
N THR A 237 1.72 1.26 -4.43
CA THR A 237 1.98 0.91 -5.83
C THR A 237 3.15 1.75 -6.35
N TYR A 238 3.59 1.50 -7.57
CA TYR A 238 4.60 2.33 -8.24
C TYR A 238 3.94 3.26 -9.25
N ILE A 239 4.23 4.55 -9.14
CA ILE A 239 3.75 5.61 -10.03
C ILE A 239 4.86 6.01 -11.00
N ARG A 240 4.49 6.41 -12.22
CA ARG A 240 5.45 6.94 -13.20
C ARG A 240 5.80 8.39 -12.88
N CYS A 241 7.07 8.68 -13.04
CA CYS A 241 7.64 10.00 -12.79
C CYS A 241 8.43 10.46 -14.02
N ASP A 242 8.10 11.67 -14.47
CA ASP A 242 8.68 12.30 -15.64
C ASP A 242 10.16 12.53 -15.42
N ALA A 243 10.96 11.83 -16.21
CA ALA A 243 12.40 11.92 -16.11
C ALA A 243 12.96 13.24 -16.68
N ALA A 244 12.11 14.11 -17.25
CA ALA A 244 12.47 15.49 -17.56
C ALA A 244 12.68 16.36 -16.32
N LEU A 245 12.27 15.90 -15.12
CA LEU A 245 12.65 16.54 -13.87
C LEU A 245 14.10 16.17 -13.49
N THR A 246 15.05 16.79 -14.17
CA THR A 246 16.49 16.60 -13.90
C THR A 246 16.89 17.08 -12.51
N ALA A 247 16.16 18.04 -11.93
CA ALA A 247 16.42 18.58 -10.60
C ALA A 247 15.69 17.84 -9.46
N ASP A 248 15.02 16.73 -9.75
CA ASP A 248 14.49 15.79 -8.77
C ASP A 248 15.62 14.85 -8.34
N ILE A 249 16.44 15.37 -7.44
CA ILE A 249 17.71 14.78 -6.99
C ILE A 249 17.41 13.58 -6.09
N ASN A 250 16.41 13.70 -5.21
CA ASN A 250 16.05 12.62 -4.28
C ASN A 250 15.21 11.49 -4.93
N GLY A 251 14.66 11.73 -6.12
CA GLY A 251 13.87 10.75 -6.87
C GLY A 251 12.46 10.54 -6.31
N ASP A 252 11.81 11.57 -5.77
CA ASP A 252 10.47 11.50 -5.18
C ASP A 252 9.35 12.08 -6.06
N CYS A 253 9.68 12.36 -7.34
CA CYS A 253 8.78 12.90 -8.37
C CYS A 253 8.44 14.37 -8.19
N ARG A 254 9.20 15.10 -7.37
CA ARG A 254 9.02 16.53 -7.12
C ARG A 254 10.37 17.22 -7.09
N VAL A 255 10.34 18.53 -7.30
CA VAL A 255 11.51 19.39 -7.10
C VAL A 255 11.17 20.36 -5.99
N ASP A 256 11.71 20.14 -4.80
CA ASP A 256 11.41 20.94 -3.63
C ASP A 256 12.61 21.13 -2.68
N TRP A 257 12.34 21.44 -1.41
CA TRP A 257 13.35 21.68 -0.41
C TRP A 257 14.24 20.47 -0.12
N ALA A 258 13.75 19.24 -0.32
CA ALA A 258 14.54 18.04 -0.18
C ALA A 258 15.65 17.99 -1.25
N ASP A 259 15.33 18.33 -2.49
CA ASP A 259 16.32 18.42 -3.57
C ASP A 259 17.31 19.55 -3.33
N PHE A 260 16.82 20.71 -2.92
CA PHE A 260 17.70 21.82 -2.57
C PHE A 260 18.67 21.45 -1.43
N ALA A 261 18.19 20.71 -0.43
CA ALA A 261 19.04 20.26 0.67
C ALA A 261 20.14 19.29 0.21
N LEU A 262 19.83 18.40 -0.74
CA LEU A 262 20.84 17.53 -1.36
C LEU A 262 21.83 18.35 -2.19
N LEU A 263 21.36 19.24 -3.07
CA LEU A 263 22.23 20.13 -3.83
C LEU A 263 23.17 20.94 -2.92
N ALA A 264 22.64 21.52 -1.84
CA ALA A 264 23.43 22.28 -0.87
C ALA A 264 24.46 21.41 -0.12
N ALA A 265 24.17 20.13 0.12
CA ALA A 265 25.10 19.20 0.76
C ALA A 265 26.32 18.88 -0.13
N HIS A 266 26.19 19.07 -1.44
CA HIS A 266 27.25 18.85 -2.43
C HIS A 266 27.85 20.14 -3.00
N TRP A 267 27.44 21.31 -2.50
CA TRP A 267 27.86 22.61 -3.01
C TRP A 267 29.39 22.75 -3.12
N LEU A 268 29.86 23.26 -4.27
CA LEU A 268 31.26 23.45 -4.63
C LEU A 268 32.09 22.16 -4.74
N ARG A 269 31.46 21.00 -4.90
CA ARG A 269 32.18 19.79 -5.33
C ARG A 269 32.58 19.93 -6.80
N ASP A 270 33.80 19.54 -7.14
CA ASP A 270 34.44 19.78 -8.44
C ASP A 270 34.98 18.49 -9.10
N ALA A 271 34.61 17.33 -8.56
CA ALA A 271 35.00 16.00 -9.01
C ALA A 271 33.77 15.08 -9.18
N CYS A 272 32.69 15.61 -9.76
CA CYS A 272 31.42 14.89 -9.91
C CYS A 272 31.32 14.10 -11.22
N ALA A 273 32.41 13.93 -11.98
CA ALA A 273 32.44 13.24 -13.27
C ALA A 273 32.28 11.70 -13.19
N GLY A 274 31.62 11.17 -12.16
CA GLY A 274 31.45 9.75 -11.92
C GLY A 274 30.11 9.45 -11.27
N GLN A 275 29.46 8.38 -11.72
CA GLN A 275 28.12 8.01 -11.29
C GLN A 275 28.09 7.47 -9.84
N PRO A 276 27.16 7.94 -8.99
CA PRO A 276 26.22 9.03 -9.24
C PRO A 276 26.90 10.40 -9.08
N ASP A 277 26.72 11.30 -10.04
CA ASP A 277 27.44 12.58 -10.20
C ASP A 277 27.24 13.50 -9.00
N CYS A 278 28.00 13.24 -7.92
CA CYS A 278 27.77 13.77 -6.59
C CYS A 278 26.34 13.54 -6.08
N ASP A 279 25.91 12.27 -6.08
CA ASP A 279 24.56 11.86 -5.64
C ASP A 279 23.45 12.61 -6.41
N ARG A 280 23.67 12.82 -7.71
CA ARG A 280 22.80 13.52 -8.67
C ARG A 280 22.69 15.04 -8.45
N ALA A 281 23.52 15.62 -7.59
CA ALA A 281 23.51 17.07 -7.35
C ALA A 281 24.12 17.90 -8.50
N ASP A 282 24.95 17.30 -9.36
CA ASP A 282 25.46 17.90 -10.61
C ASP A 282 24.42 17.74 -11.73
N VAL A 283 23.26 18.38 -11.55
CA VAL A 283 22.11 18.30 -12.47
C VAL A 283 22.39 18.93 -13.82
N ALA A 284 23.37 19.84 -13.92
CA ALA A 284 23.83 20.43 -15.16
C ALA A 284 24.88 19.56 -15.89
N GLU A 285 25.29 18.43 -15.31
CA GLU A 285 26.29 17.49 -15.83
C GLU A 285 27.62 18.17 -16.20
N SER A 286 28.03 19.16 -15.41
CA SER A 286 29.21 19.99 -15.68
C SER A 286 30.51 19.42 -15.08
N GLY A 287 30.39 18.42 -14.21
CA GLY A 287 31.44 17.88 -13.35
C GLY A 287 31.59 18.63 -12.03
N GLN A 288 30.78 19.66 -11.79
CA GLN A 288 30.82 20.55 -10.63
C GLN A 288 29.41 20.80 -10.11
N VAL A 289 29.24 20.90 -8.79
CA VAL A 289 28.00 21.37 -8.17
C VAL A 289 28.13 22.85 -7.85
N ASP A 290 27.55 23.69 -8.69
CA ASP A 290 27.68 25.14 -8.63
C ASP A 290 26.37 25.89 -8.96
N ILE A 291 26.51 27.16 -9.31
CA ILE A 291 25.37 28.03 -9.61
C ILE A 291 24.54 27.56 -10.81
N ASN A 292 25.12 26.80 -11.74
CA ASN A 292 24.40 26.25 -12.89
C ASN A 292 23.40 25.18 -12.44
N ASP A 293 23.78 24.34 -11.47
CA ASP A 293 22.90 23.34 -10.87
C ASP A 293 21.76 23.98 -10.09
N LEU A 294 22.08 25.03 -9.31
CA LEU A 294 21.07 25.80 -8.59
C LEU A 294 20.10 26.50 -9.56
N LEU A 295 20.59 26.94 -10.72
CA LEU A 295 19.73 27.55 -11.75
C LEU A 295 18.77 26.51 -12.34
N GLU A 296 19.24 25.31 -12.66
CA GLU A 296 18.38 24.23 -13.17
C GLU A 296 17.30 23.87 -12.13
N LEU A 297 17.71 23.67 -10.87
CA LEU A 297 16.77 23.45 -9.77
C LEU A 297 15.74 24.57 -9.63
N ALA A 298 16.16 25.84 -9.75
CA ALA A 298 15.25 26.97 -9.69
C ALA A 298 14.25 27.02 -10.87
N THR A 299 14.63 26.52 -12.06
CA THR A 299 13.70 26.45 -13.21
C THR A 299 12.63 25.38 -13.06
N GLN A 300 12.95 24.32 -12.32
CA GLN A 300 12.05 23.20 -12.07
C GLN A 300 11.38 23.29 -10.68
N TRP A 301 11.61 24.38 -9.94
CA TRP A 301 11.13 24.54 -8.57
C TRP A 301 9.61 24.35 -8.46
N LEU A 302 9.21 23.47 -7.55
CA LEU A 302 7.82 23.05 -7.30
C LEU A 302 7.14 22.39 -8.49
N LEU A 303 7.90 21.92 -9.49
CA LEU A 303 7.37 21.03 -10.50
C LEU A 303 7.19 19.62 -9.94
N CYS A 304 6.21 18.90 -10.47
CA CYS A 304 5.99 17.50 -10.13
C CYS A 304 5.90 16.67 -11.39
N GLY A 305 6.55 15.52 -11.29
CA GLY A 305 6.75 14.57 -12.36
C GLY A 305 5.68 13.51 -12.39
N SER A 306 4.65 13.53 -11.54
CA SER A 306 3.60 12.50 -11.48
C SER A 306 2.20 13.12 -11.55
N PRO A 307 1.21 12.48 -12.22
CA PRO A 307 -0.16 12.97 -12.23
C PRO A 307 -0.93 12.69 -10.93
N PHE A 308 -0.37 11.88 -10.02
CA PHE A 308 -0.97 11.50 -8.73
C PHE A 308 -0.70 12.48 -7.59
N GLU A 309 0.03 13.55 -7.87
CA GLU A 309 0.39 14.56 -6.88
C GLU A 309 -0.74 15.59 -6.72
N SER A 310 -1.56 15.40 -5.69
CA SER A 310 -2.70 16.29 -5.36
C SER A 310 -2.28 17.68 -4.91
N GLU A 311 -1.12 17.76 -4.25
CA GLU A 311 -0.52 19.02 -3.80
C GLU A 311 0.20 19.76 -4.93
N CYS A 312 0.22 19.21 -6.15
CA CYS A 312 0.85 19.83 -7.31
C CYS A 312 -0.19 20.49 -8.23
N PRO A 313 -0.23 21.83 -8.29
CA PRO A 313 -1.10 22.55 -9.22
C PRO A 313 -0.87 22.07 -10.66
N GLN A 314 -1.91 22.04 -11.48
CA GLN A 314 -1.79 21.64 -12.89
C GLN A 314 -0.75 22.48 -13.67
N SER A 315 -0.56 23.76 -13.30
CA SER A 315 0.47 24.63 -13.89
C SER A 315 1.91 24.16 -13.63
N ASN A 316 2.09 23.32 -12.62
CA ASN A 316 3.38 22.84 -12.14
C ASN A 316 3.59 21.34 -12.46
N ARG A 317 2.65 20.70 -13.13
CA ARG A 317 2.85 19.32 -13.60
C ARG A 317 3.75 19.37 -14.83
N SER A 318 4.84 18.62 -14.80
CA SER A 318 5.64 18.39 -16.00
C SER A 318 4.82 17.57 -17.01
N LYS A 319 5.29 17.45 -18.25
CA LYS A 319 4.51 16.86 -19.34
C LYS A 319 4.56 15.33 -19.29
N ILE A 320 3.83 14.71 -18.35
CA ILE A 320 3.45 13.31 -18.55
C ILE A 320 2.37 13.25 -19.62
N SER A 321 2.72 12.69 -20.77
CA SER A 321 1.71 12.24 -21.72
C SER A 321 1.03 10.99 -21.14
N VAL A 322 -0.14 11.16 -20.55
CA VAL A 322 -1.05 10.02 -20.31
C VAL A 322 -1.63 9.67 -21.68
N SER A 323 -0.95 8.83 -22.45
CA SER A 323 -1.49 8.35 -23.72
C SER A 323 -2.67 7.42 -23.43
N ASP A 324 -3.84 7.79 -23.96
CA ASP A 324 -5.09 7.01 -23.93
C ASP A 324 -4.92 5.60 -24.53
#